data_AF-A0A7W8JRU6-F1
#
_entry.id   AF-A0A7W8JRU6-F1
#
_cell.length_a   1.000
_cell.length_b   1.000
_cell.length_c   1.000
_cell.angle_alpha   90.00
_cell.angle_beta   90.00
_cell.angle_gamma   90.00
#
_symmetry.space_group_name_H-M   'P 1'
#
loop_
_entity.id
_entity.type
_entity.pdbx_description
1 polymer ?
#
loop_
_entity_poly.entity_id
_entity_poly.type
_entity_poly.pdbx_seq_one_letter_code
_entity_poly.pdbx_strand_id
1 'polypeptide(L)'
;MTDAIKYSFSHEELLVILLKSAGIHEGLWMLSINFGLSATNMSNSNSGEENLRPCVMAFVENFGLMRVERALKGLTLDAAIANPVPVTAVAKRSAPKKKAAPG
;
A
#
# COMPACT_ATOMS: atom_id res chain seq x y z
N MET A 1 -5.81 -28.35 -16.91
CA MET A 1 -5.73 -26.89 -17.12
C MET A 1 -6.73 -26.30 -16.16
N THR A 2 -6.27 -25.61 -15.12
CA THR A 2 -7.15 -25.07 -14.07
C THR A 2 -7.69 -23.73 -14.58
N ASP A 3 -9.01 -23.58 -14.65
CA ASP A 3 -9.63 -22.28 -14.91
C ASP A 3 -9.23 -21.30 -13.82
N ALA A 4 -8.38 -20.34 -14.16
CA ALA A 4 -7.91 -19.32 -13.24
C ALA A 4 -8.80 -18.08 -13.37
N ILE A 5 -9.51 -17.73 -12.29
CA ILE A 5 -10.26 -16.48 -12.21
C ILE A 5 -9.27 -15.34 -11.91
N LYS A 6 -9.24 -14.32 -12.77
CA LYS A 6 -8.37 -13.14 -12.64
C LYS A 6 -9.18 -11.93 -12.22
N TYR A 7 -8.76 -11.29 -11.13
CA TYR A 7 -9.18 -9.93 -10.76
C TYR A 7 -8.03 -8.96 -11.05
N SER A 8 -8.35 -7.71 -11.34
CA SER A 8 -7.35 -6.66 -11.58
C SER A 8 -7.83 -5.37 -10.94
N PHE A 9 -6.90 -4.64 -10.34
CA PHE A 9 -7.16 -3.40 -9.64
C PHE A 9 -6.24 -2.33 -10.20
N SER A 10 -6.76 -1.11 -10.32
CA SER A 10 -5.96 0.09 -10.55
C SER A 10 -5.11 0.43 -9.33
N HIS A 11 -4.12 1.30 -9.52
CA HIS A 11 -3.28 1.77 -8.41
C HIS A 11 -4.11 2.51 -7.33
N GLU A 12 -5.13 3.28 -7.74
CA GLU A 12 -5.99 4.02 -6.83
C GLU A 12 -6.85 3.07 -5.98
N GLU A 13 -7.45 2.05 -6.60
CA GLU A 13 -8.22 1.03 -5.88
C GLU A 13 -7.35 0.30 -4.86
N LEU A 14 -6.12 -0.07 -5.25
CA LEU A 14 -5.17 -0.70 -4.34
C LEU A 14 -4.84 0.22 -3.15
N LEU A 15 -4.68 1.52 -3.41
CA LEU A 15 -4.43 2.50 -2.37
C LEU A 15 -5.60 2.62 -1.38
N VAL A 16 -6.84 2.67 -1.89
CA VAL A 16 -8.06 2.70 -1.04
C VAL A 16 -8.14 1.44 -0.17
N ILE A 17 -7.86 0.28 -0.74
CA ILE A 17 -7.85 -1.00 0.00
C ILE A 17 -6.81 -0.96 1.12
N LEU A 18 -5.59 -0.52 0.83
CA LEU A 18 -4.51 -0.44 1.81
C LEU A 18 -4.83 0.57 2.92
N LEU A 19 -5.38 1.75 2.60
CA LEU A 19 -5.78 2.76 3.58
C LEU A 19 -6.84 2.22 4.55
N LYS A 20 -7.85 1.52 4.02
CA LYS A 20 -8.88 0.86 4.82
C LYS A 20 -8.29 -0.26 5.69
N SER A 21 -7.44 -1.10 5.12
CA SER A 21 -6.78 -2.19 5.85
C SER A 21 -5.88 -1.69 6.98
N ALA A 22 -5.24 -0.54 6.81
CA ALA A 22 -4.37 0.06 7.81
C ALA A 22 -5.12 0.91 8.86
N GLY A 23 -6.43 1.11 8.72
CA GLY A 23 -7.21 1.98 9.62
C GLY A 23 -6.82 3.45 9.53
N ILE A 24 -6.33 3.89 8.38
CA ILE A 24 -5.89 5.27 8.14
C ILE A 24 -7.06 6.07 7.59
N HIS A 25 -7.40 7.17 8.26
CA HIS A 25 -8.59 7.97 7.98
C HIS A 25 -8.29 9.44 7.66
N GLU A 26 -7.02 9.84 7.67
CA GLU A 26 -6.63 11.24 7.50
C GLU A 26 -5.30 11.38 6.75
N GLY A 27 -5.12 12.54 6.13
CA GLY A 27 -3.90 12.90 5.41
C GLY A 27 -3.88 12.45 3.96
N LEU A 28 -2.85 12.89 3.26
CA LEU A 28 -2.61 12.60 1.86
C LEU A 28 -1.60 11.46 1.73
N TRP A 29 -1.94 10.45 0.94
CA TRP A 29 -1.18 9.21 0.84
C TRP A 29 -0.96 8.80 -0.60
N MET A 30 0.15 8.11 -0.84
CA MET A 30 0.51 7.52 -2.12
C MET A 30 0.93 6.06 -1.95
N LEU A 31 0.88 5.31 -3.04
CA LEU A 31 1.33 3.92 -3.06
C LEU A 31 2.86 3.93 -3.10
N SER A 32 3.48 3.28 -2.13
CA SER A 32 4.91 3.00 -2.16
C SER A 32 5.11 1.58 -2.66
N ILE A 33 6.00 1.38 -3.63
CA ILE A 33 6.39 0.05 -4.12
C ILE A 33 7.90 -0.03 -3.99
N ASN A 34 8.37 -1.00 -3.19
CA ASN A 34 9.80 -1.24 -3.04
C ASN A 34 10.23 -2.33 -4.01
N PHE A 35 11.19 -1.99 -4.87
CA PHE A 35 11.78 -2.93 -5.83
C PHE A 35 13.17 -3.31 -5.38
N GLY A 36 13.42 -4.62 -5.29
CA GLY A 36 14.75 -5.18 -5.17
C GLY A 36 15.36 -5.36 -6.56
N LEU A 37 16.60 -4.92 -6.73
CA LEU A 37 17.38 -5.10 -7.95
C LEU A 37 18.65 -5.88 -7.61
N SER A 38 18.89 -6.96 -8.34
CA SER A 38 20.11 -7.76 -8.20
C SER A 38 20.71 -8.02 -9.57
N ALA A 39 21.99 -7.68 -9.71
CA ALA A 39 22.77 -8.04 -10.89
C ALA A 39 23.49 -9.36 -10.63
N THR A 40 23.36 -10.31 -11.55
CA THR A 40 24.04 -11.60 -11.47
C THR A 40 24.28 -12.18 -12.85
N ASN A 41 25.24 -13.10 -12.95
CA ASN A 41 25.45 -13.87 -14.16
C ASN A 41 24.56 -15.11 -14.10
N MET A 42 23.65 -15.26 -15.07
CA MET A 42 22.77 -16.43 -15.16
C MET A 42 22.94 -17.13 -16.50
N SER A 43 22.85 -18.46 -16.49
CA SER A 43 22.70 -19.25 -17.70
C SER A 43 21.23 -19.32 -18.06
N ASN A 44 20.92 -19.14 -19.35
CA ASN A 44 19.59 -19.32 -19.91
C ASN A 44 19.43 -20.68 -20.61
N SER A 45 20.41 -21.57 -20.47
CA SER A 45 20.39 -22.90 -21.08
C SER A 45 19.88 -23.96 -20.10
N ASN A 46 18.83 -24.67 -20.51
CA ASN A 46 18.39 -25.89 -19.83
C ASN A 46 19.32 -27.10 -20.07
N SER A 47 20.36 -26.96 -20.90
CA SER A 47 21.23 -28.08 -21.33
C SER A 47 22.59 -28.16 -20.61
N GLY A 48 22.79 -27.41 -19.53
CA GLY A 48 24.00 -27.55 -18.69
C GLY A 48 25.29 -26.95 -19.29
N GLU A 49 25.22 -26.24 -20.41
CA GLU A 49 26.37 -25.47 -20.92
C GLU A 49 26.48 -24.10 -20.21
N GLU A 50 27.68 -23.80 -19.69
CA GLU A 50 28.05 -22.63 -18.86
C GLU A 50 28.09 -21.30 -19.62
N ASN A 51 27.17 -21.03 -20.54
CA ASN A 51 27.07 -19.72 -21.16
C ASN A 51 26.37 -18.73 -20.23
N LEU A 52 27.11 -18.28 -19.21
CA LEU A 52 26.69 -17.26 -18.27
C LEU A 52 26.60 -15.90 -18.97
N ARG A 53 25.46 -15.22 -18.81
CA ARG A 53 25.24 -13.87 -19.31
C ARG A 53 24.95 -12.91 -18.16
N PRO A 54 25.45 -11.67 -18.22
CA PRO A 54 25.05 -10.62 -17.29
C PRO A 54 23.53 -10.43 -17.32
N CYS A 55 22.92 -10.43 -16.16
CA CYS A 55 21.48 -10.32 -15.98
C CYS A 55 21.16 -9.36 -14.83
N VAL A 56 19.98 -8.75 -14.91
CA VAL A 56 19.37 -7.99 -13.82
C VAL A 56 18.05 -8.64 -13.48
N MET A 57 17.92 -9.06 -12.23
CA MET A 57 16.65 -9.47 -11.65
C MET A 57 16.01 -8.30 -10.94
N ALA A 58 14.76 -8.01 -11.30
CA ALA A 58 13.91 -7.06 -10.62
C ALA A 58 12.74 -7.81 -9.98
N PHE A 59 12.49 -7.55 -8.70
CA PHE A 59 11.37 -8.13 -7.97
C PHE A 59 10.72 -7.08 -7.07
N VAL A 60 9.42 -7.21 -6.85
CA VAL A 60 8.71 -6.39 -5.87
C VAL A 60 8.94 -7.00 -4.49
N GLU A 61 9.51 -6.23 -3.57
CA GLU A 61 9.72 -6.65 -2.19
C GLU A 61 8.45 -6.47 -1.36
N ASN A 62 7.84 -5.29 -1.45
CA ASN A 62 6.61 -4.98 -0.73
C ASN A 62 5.85 -3.79 -1.34
N PHE A 63 4.58 -3.70 -0.96
CA PHE A 63 3.71 -2.57 -1.18
C PHE A 63 3.47 -1.86 0.15
N GLY A 64 3.43 -0.54 0.13
CA GLY A 64 3.25 0.29 1.31
C GLY A 64 2.49 1.57 1.03
N LEU A 65 2.32 2.36 2.08
CA LEU A 65 1.68 3.66 2.04
C LEU A 65 2.71 4.71 2.46
N MET A 66 2.86 5.76 1.64
CA MET A 66 3.70 6.89 1.94
C MET A 66 2.84 8.12 2.16
N ARG A 67 2.95 8.74 3.34
CA ARG A 67 2.29 10.02 3.61
C ARG A 67 3.05 11.13 2.89
N VAL A 68 2.31 12.03 2.27
CA VAL A 68 2.85 13.22 1.60
C VAL A 68 2.20 14.48 2.15
N GLU A 69 2.92 15.60 2.12
CA GLU A 69 2.38 16.89 2.57
C GLU A 69 1.66 17.64 1.44
N ARG A 70 2.06 17.39 0.19
CA ARG A 70 1.49 18.02 -1.00
C ARG A 70 0.94 16.97 -1.94
N ALA A 71 -0.27 17.18 -2.43
CA ALA A 71 -0.90 16.29 -3.39
C ALA A 71 -0.15 16.30 -4.73
N LEU A 72 0.18 15.11 -5.22
CA LEU A 72 0.60 14.86 -6.59
C LEU A 72 -0.61 14.37 -7.39
N LYS A 73 -0.98 15.13 -8.43
CA LYS A 73 -2.19 14.88 -9.21
C LYS A 73 -2.15 13.45 -9.79
N GLY A 74 -3.17 12.65 -9.45
CA GLY A 74 -3.33 11.28 -9.95
C GLY A 74 -2.44 10.22 -9.30
N LEU A 75 -1.70 10.56 -8.23
CA LEU A 75 -0.89 9.60 -7.46
C LEU A 75 -1.16 9.66 -5.95
N THR A 76 -1.93 10.66 -5.52
CA THR A 76 -2.25 10.91 -4.12
C THR A 76 -3.74 10.80 -3.87
N LEU A 77 -4.14 10.09 -2.82
CA LEU A 77 -5.51 10.11 -2.31
C LEU A 77 -5.55 10.71 -0.90
N ASP A 78 -6.65 11.41 -0.62
CA ASP A 78 -7.01 11.82 0.73
C ASP A 78 -7.69 10.67 1.46
N ALA A 79 -7.09 10.23 2.57
CA ALA A 79 -7.63 9.14 3.38
C ALA A 79 -8.98 9.49 4.03
N ALA A 80 -9.27 10.77 4.27
CA ALA A 80 -10.57 11.19 4.80
C ALA A 80 -11.70 10.97 3.78
N ILE A 81 -11.39 11.05 2.49
CA ILE A 81 -12.32 10.78 1.40
C ILE A 81 -12.40 9.26 1.14
N ALA A 82 -11.25 8.60 1.06
CA ALA A 82 -11.16 7.17 0.73
C ALA A 82 -11.65 6.23 1.87
N ASN A 83 -11.44 6.64 3.12
CA ASN A 83 -11.75 5.87 4.32
C ASN A 83 -12.25 6.80 5.45
N PRO A 84 -13.46 7.36 5.35
CA PRO A 84 -13.97 8.30 6.35
C PRO A 84 -14.14 7.64 7.73
N VAL A 85 -13.91 8.41 8.79
CA VAL A 85 -14.17 7.95 10.17
C VAL A 85 -15.68 7.69 10.34
N PRO A 86 -16.10 6.51 10.83
CA PRO A 86 -17.51 6.26 11.12
C PRO A 86 -18.09 7.28 12.10
N VAL A 87 -19.28 7.81 11.81
CA VAL A 87 -19.95 8.86 12.59
C VAL A 87 -20.10 8.50 14.07
N THR A 88 -20.27 7.20 14.39
CA THR A 88 -20.37 6.69 15.76
C THR A 88 -19.08 6.80 16.56
N ALA A 89 -17.91 6.78 15.90
CA ALA A 89 -16.61 6.96 16.54
C ALA A 89 -16.33 8.44 16.87
N VAL A 90 -16.86 9.36 16.07
CA VAL A 90 -16.72 10.81 16.29
C VAL A 90 -17.44 11.24 17.58
N ALA A 91 -18.67 10.77 17.78
CA ALA A 91 -19.47 11.10 18.96
C ALA A 91 -18.84 10.65 20.30
N LYS A 92 -18.04 9.57 20.30
CA LYS A 92 -17.32 9.10 21.49
C LYS A 92 -16.14 9.98 21.87
N ARG A 93 -15.46 10.62 20.91
CA ARG A 93 -14.31 11.51 21.18
C ARG A 93 -14.72 12.88 21.71
N SER A 94 -15.93 13.36 21.39
CA SER A 94 -16.45 14.66 21.81
C SER A 94 -17.18 14.67 23.16
N ALA A 95 -17.36 13.52 23.81
CA ALA A 95 -18.03 13.46 25.11
C ALA A 95 -17.13 14.03 26.23
N PRO A 96 -17.56 15.07 26.98
CA PRO A 96 -16.76 15.63 28.07
C PRO A 96 -16.62 14.60 29.20
N LYS A 97 -15.37 14.34 29.62
CA LYS A 97 -15.08 13.56 30.85
C LYS A 97 -15.74 14.28 32.03
N LYS A 98 -16.84 13.71 32.54
CA LYS A 98 -17.47 14.12 33.80
C LYS A 98 -16.40 14.04 34.91
N LYS A 99 -15.93 15.19 35.41
CA LYS A 99 -15.06 15.26 36.59
C LYS A 99 -15.85 14.68 37.77
N ALA A 100 -15.39 13.57 38.33
CA ALA A 100 -15.88 13.09 39.62
C ALA A 100 -15.45 14.09 40.70
N ALA A 101 -16.42 14.67 41.41
CA ALA A 101 -16.16 15.50 42.58
C ALA A 101 -15.84 14.59 43.79
N PRO A 102 -14.82 14.90 44.61
CA PRO A 102 -14.65 14.23 45.88
C PRO A 102 -15.60 14.85 46.92
N GLY A 103 -16.29 14.00 47.67
CA GLY A 103 -17.05 14.36 48.88
C GLY A 103 -16.21 14.21 50.13
#